data_AF-A0A1G6ST65-F1
#
_entry.id   AF-A0A1G6ST65-F1
#
_cell.length_a   1.000
_cell.length_b   1.000
_cell.length_c   1.000
_cell.angle_alpha   90.00
_cell.angle_beta   90.00
_cell.angle_gamma   90.00
#
_symmetry.space_group_name_H-M   'P 1'
#
loop_
_entity.id
_entity.type
_entity.pdbx_description
1 polymer ?
#
loop_
_entity_poly.entity_id
_entity_poly.type
_entity_poly.pdbx_seq_one_letter_code
_entity_poly.pdbx_strand_id
1 'polypeptide(L)'
;MVESLVGNIPLLLLVVGLVLMVLEAISPGAHLIVIGIALVGAGLVGMVFPPAASPFILAALTLVIGLAAAYVYREFDFYGGKGTARTTDSDSLAGRTGYVTETVTARDGEVKLDGGGFAPYFSARTTDGTIAEGKEVIVLDPGGGNVLTVESLEALGEDEIDRALARMDESSESEHDSAAQLDSERTDDGDDEREPETETERSGN
;
A
#
# COMPACT_ATOMS: atom_id res chain seq x y z
N MET A 1 -48.23 29.13 27.16
CA MET A 1 -47.71 28.55 25.88
C MET A 1 -46.96 27.26 26.13
N VAL A 2 -45.99 27.22 27.06
CA VAL A 2 -45.23 25.99 27.40
C VAL A 2 -46.13 24.87 27.94
N GLU A 3 -47.13 25.19 28.77
CA GLU A 3 -48.11 24.20 29.28
C GLU A 3 -48.85 23.42 28.18
N SER A 4 -49.24 24.09 27.08
CA SER A 4 -49.90 23.43 25.94
C SER A 4 -48.96 22.49 25.18
N LEU A 5 -47.66 22.80 25.19
CA LEU A 5 -46.64 21.97 24.56
C LEU A 5 -46.39 20.70 25.40
N VAL A 6 -46.28 20.84 26.72
CA VAL A 6 -46.06 19.71 27.64
C VAL A 6 -47.29 18.79 27.72
N GLY A 7 -48.50 19.35 27.58
CA GLY A 7 -49.74 18.57 27.54
C GLY A 7 -49.93 17.73 26.26
N ASN A 8 -49.16 18.00 25.20
CA ASN A 8 -49.26 17.28 23.93
C ASN A 8 -47.94 16.53 23.64
N ILE A 9 -47.87 15.28 24.11
CA ILE A 9 -46.68 14.43 23.99
C ILE A 9 -46.19 14.34 22.53
N PRO A 10 -47.01 14.04 21.51
CA PRO A 10 -46.55 14.03 20.11
C PRO A 10 -45.91 15.34 19.65
N LEU A 11 -46.54 16.48 19.96
CA LEU A 11 -46.01 17.80 19.63
C LEU A 11 -44.68 18.08 20.34
N LEU A 12 -44.57 17.69 21.60
CA LEU A 12 -43.34 17.81 22.38
C LEU A 12 -42.21 17.01 21.75
N LEU A 13 -42.44 15.74 21.41
CA LEU A 13 -41.44 14.89 20.75
C LEU A 13 -40.99 15.51 19.42
N LEU A 14 -41.93 16.01 18.63
CA LEU A 14 -41.64 16.67 17.36
C LEU A 14 -40.74 17.90 17.55
N VAL A 15 -41.11 18.81 18.46
CA VAL A 15 -40.35 20.05 18.70
C VAL A 15 -38.97 19.74 19.28
N VAL A 16 -38.88 18.86 20.27
CA VAL A 16 -37.59 18.46 20.86
C VAL A 16 -36.71 17.80 19.81
N GLY A 17 -37.26 16.90 18.99
CA GLY A 17 -36.53 16.25 17.91
C GLY A 17 -35.96 17.26 16.90
N LEU A 18 -36.75 18.25 16.48
CA LEU A 18 -36.28 19.32 15.60
C LEU A 18 -35.17 20.17 16.25
N VAL A 19 -35.28 20.48 17.55
CA VAL A 19 -34.23 21.20 18.28
C VAL A 19 -32.93 20.38 18.30
N LEU A 20 -32.99 19.07 18.56
CA LEU A 20 -31.81 18.21 18.53
C LEU A 20 -31.15 18.17 17.14
N MET A 21 -31.96 18.14 16.08
CA MET A 21 -31.44 18.22 14.70
C MET A 21 -30.70 19.55 14.43
N VAL A 22 -31.21 20.66 14.93
CA VAL A 22 -30.56 21.98 14.80
C VAL A 22 -29.27 22.03 15.63
N LEU A 23 -29.27 21.48 16.84
CA LEU A 23 -28.07 21.45 17.70
C LEU A 23 -26.94 20.63 17.06
N GLU A 24 -27.27 19.51 16.43
CA GLU A 24 -26.30 18.73 15.66
C GLU A 24 -25.69 19.55 14.51
N ALA A 25 -26.49 20.36 13.83
CA ALA A 25 -26.01 21.16 12.70
C ALA A 25 -24.95 22.21 13.12
N ILE A 26 -24.93 22.61 14.40
CA ILE A 26 -23.95 23.55 14.95
C ILE A 26 -22.62 22.84 15.26
N SER A 27 -22.69 21.60 15.76
CA SER A 27 -21.52 20.79 16.10
C SER A 27 -21.73 19.36 15.59
N PRO A 28 -21.23 19.04 14.38
CA PRO A 28 -21.41 17.72 13.79
C PRO A 28 -20.70 16.66 14.63
N GLY A 29 -21.47 15.74 15.19
CA GLY A 29 -21.03 14.70 16.12
C GLY A 29 -21.72 13.35 15.94
N ALA A 30 -22.63 13.19 14.97
CA ALA A 30 -23.38 11.98 14.60
C ALA A 30 -24.48 11.49 15.56
N HIS A 31 -24.48 11.91 16.83
CA HIS A 31 -25.32 11.29 17.84
C HIS A 31 -26.71 11.94 17.96
N LEU A 32 -26.82 13.27 17.83
CA LEU A 32 -28.10 13.96 18.05
C LEU A 32 -29.03 13.84 16.84
N ILE A 33 -28.50 13.67 15.63
CA ILE A 33 -29.34 13.47 14.43
C ILE A 33 -30.17 12.19 14.53
N VAL A 34 -29.60 11.10 15.03
CA VAL A 34 -30.30 9.80 15.16
C VAL A 34 -31.44 9.92 16.16
N ILE A 35 -31.18 10.53 17.32
CA ILE A 35 -32.19 10.78 18.36
C ILE A 35 -33.24 11.76 17.83
N GLY A 36 -32.83 12.81 17.11
CA GLY A 36 -33.71 13.78 16.47
C GLY A 36 -34.68 13.13 15.49
N ILE A 37 -34.20 12.28 14.58
CA ILE A 37 -35.03 11.57 13.60
C ILE A 37 -36.04 10.66 14.31
N ALA A 38 -35.61 9.95 15.35
CA ALA A 38 -36.47 9.07 16.14
C ALA A 38 -37.67 9.84 16.75
N LEU A 39 -37.38 10.97 17.39
CA LEU A 39 -38.39 11.80 18.05
C LEU A 39 -39.30 12.52 17.04
N VAL A 40 -38.75 13.06 15.95
CA VAL A 40 -39.54 13.69 14.88
C VAL A 40 -40.47 12.67 14.23
N GLY A 41 -39.97 11.49 13.89
CA GLY A 41 -40.77 10.42 13.29
C GLY A 41 -41.90 9.95 14.19
N ALA A 42 -41.61 9.67 15.47
CA ALA A 42 -42.63 9.27 16.44
C ALA A 42 -43.64 10.39 16.70
N GLY A 43 -43.19 11.64 16.83
CA GLY A 43 -44.04 12.82 17.02
C GLY A 43 -44.99 13.07 15.84
N LEU A 44 -44.49 12.95 14.60
CA LEU A 44 -45.31 13.05 13.39
C LEU A 44 -46.37 11.95 13.33
N VAL A 45 -45.99 10.69 13.59
CA VAL A 45 -46.94 9.57 13.61
C VAL A 45 -48.00 9.79 14.70
N GLY A 46 -47.60 10.22 15.90
CA GLY A 46 -48.52 10.54 16.98
C GLY A 46 -49.49 11.69 16.66
N MET A 47 -49.08 12.65 15.84
CA MET A 47 -49.93 13.76 15.41
C MET A 47 -50.92 13.36 14.31
N VAL A 48 -50.47 12.59 13.32
CA VAL A 48 -51.28 12.20 12.16
C VAL A 48 -52.19 11.01 12.46
N PHE A 49 -51.79 10.14 13.39
CA PHE A 49 -52.53 8.94 13.78
C PHE A 49 -52.82 8.96 15.30
N PRO A 50 -53.93 9.59 15.74
CA PRO A 50 -54.27 9.73 17.14
C PRO A 50 -54.26 8.43 17.98
N PRO A 51 -54.63 7.24 17.45
CA PRO A 51 -54.50 6.00 18.20
C PRO A 51 -53.06 5.65 18.62
N ALA A 52 -52.05 6.16 17.89
CA ALA A 52 -50.64 6.00 18.24
C ALA A 52 -50.12 7.05 19.23
N ALA A 53 -50.93 8.04 19.64
CA ALA A 53 -50.52 9.07 20.58
C ALA A 53 -50.34 8.58 22.02
N SER A 54 -50.58 7.29 22.30
CA SER A 54 -50.32 6.73 23.63
C SER A 54 -48.81 6.73 23.94
N PRO A 55 -48.39 7.08 25.17
CA PRO A 55 -46.97 7.15 25.52
C PRO A 55 -46.20 5.85 25.25
N PHE A 56 -46.83 4.68 25.45
CA PHE A 56 -46.20 3.39 25.18
C PHE A 56 -45.97 3.14 23.69
N ILE A 57 -46.93 3.51 22.84
CA ILE A 57 -46.78 3.39 21.38
C ILE A 57 -45.73 4.37 20.88
N LEU A 58 -45.74 5.62 21.37
CA LEU A 58 -44.73 6.62 21.01
C LEU A 58 -43.32 6.19 21.44
N ALA A 59 -43.16 5.59 22.62
CA ALA A 59 -41.89 5.05 23.07
C ALA A 59 -41.41 3.91 22.17
N ALA A 60 -42.30 2.98 21.82
CA ALA A 60 -41.99 1.88 20.90
C ALA A 60 -41.62 2.39 19.50
N LEU A 61 -42.38 3.36 18.96
CA LEU A 61 -42.09 4.01 17.69
C LEU A 61 -40.74 4.73 17.72
N THR A 62 -40.45 5.49 18.77
CA THR A 62 -39.17 6.18 18.94
C THR A 62 -38.02 5.17 18.94
N LEU A 63 -38.17 4.04 19.65
CA LEU A 63 -37.16 2.99 19.68
C LEU A 63 -36.95 2.38 18.28
N VAL A 64 -38.03 1.99 17.60
CA VAL A 64 -37.98 1.35 16.27
C VAL A 64 -37.39 2.29 15.22
N ILE A 65 -37.86 3.54 15.18
CA ILE A 65 -37.36 4.55 14.24
C ILE A 65 -35.91 4.90 14.58
N GLY A 66 -35.55 5.00 15.86
CA GLY A 66 -34.18 5.26 16.29
C GLY A 66 -33.23 4.13 15.92
N LEU A 67 -33.62 2.86 16.10
CA LEU A 67 -32.86 1.69 15.64
C LEU A 67 -32.69 1.68 14.13
N ALA A 68 -33.77 1.97 13.39
CA ALA A 68 -33.71 2.06 11.93
C ALA A 68 -32.79 3.20 11.49
N ALA A 69 -32.91 4.38 12.09
CA ALA A 69 -32.05 5.53 11.81
C ALA A 69 -30.59 5.24 12.16
N ALA A 70 -30.31 4.59 13.28
CA ALA A 70 -28.96 4.16 13.67
C ALA A 70 -28.41 3.11 12.71
N TYR A 71 -29.23 2.18 12.26
CA TYR A 71 -28.86 1.17 11.27
C TYR A 71 -28.54 1.83 9.92
N VAL A 72 -29.42 2.69 9.41
CA VAL A 72 -29.18 3.47 8.18
C VAL A 72 -27.92 4.33 8.33
N TYR A 73 -27.75 4.98 9.48
CA TYR A 73 -26.58 5.81 9.75
C TYR A 73 -25.28 4.99 9.70
N ARG A 74 -25.28 3.78 10.28
CA ARG A 74 -24.13 2.88 10.28
C ARG A 74 -23.86 2.25 8.92
N GLU A 75 -24.90 1.89 8.18
CA GLU A 75 -24.79 1.17 6.91
C GLU A 75 -24.46 2.11 5.74
N PHE A 76 -25.09 3.29 5.68
CA PHE A 76 -24.96 4.21 4.55
C PHE A 76 -23.83 5.22 4.70
N ASP A 77 -23.09 5.17 5.80
CA ASP A 77 -21.96 6.05 6.09
C ASP A 77 -22.21 7.51 5.66
N PHE A 78 -23.40 8.01 6.01
CA PHE A 78 -23.95 9.28 5.50
C PHE A 78 -23.03 10.48 5.86
N TYR A 79 -22.06 10.26 6.76
CA TYR A 79 -21.01 11.20 7.14
C TYR A 79 -19.56 10.69 7.07
N GLY A 80 -19.28 9.38 6.95
CA GLY A 80 -17.91 8.87 6.76
C GLY A 80 -17.54 8.51 5.31
N GLY A 81 -18.49 8.68 4.37
CA GLY A 81 -18.37 8.20 2.99
C GLY A 81 -18.18 9.26 1.90
N LYS A 82 -17.86 10.52 2.22
CA LYS A 82 -17.40 11.51 1.22
C LYS A 82 -16.30 12.42 1.77
N GLY A 83 -15.05 12.03 1.53
CA GLY A 83 -14.00 13.01 1.23
C GLY A 83 -13.50 13.93 2.35
N THR A 84 -13.53 13.50 3.62
CA THR A 84 -12.48 13.96 4.55
C THR A 84 -11.35 12.95 4.41
N ALA A 85 -10.20 13.45 3.98
CA ALA A 85 -9.03 12.67 3.62
C ALA A 85 -8.81 11.51 4.59
N ARG A 86 -9.23 10.30 4.19
CA ARG A 86 -8.34 9.17 4.39
C ARG A 86 -7.08 9.65 3.70
N THR A 87 -6.07 10.02 4.48
CA THR A 87 -4.70 9.86 4.01
C THR A 87 -4.74 8.52 3.30
N THR A 88 -4.54 8.51 1.98
CA THR A 88 -4.28 7.28 1.23
C THR A 88 -3.44 6.44 2.16
N ASP A 89 -4.06 5.40 2.76
CA ASP A 89 -3.54 4.79 3.99
C ASP A 89 -2.08 4.48 3.69
N SER A 90 -1.17 4.87 4.57
CA SER A 90 0.27 4.71 4.31
C SER A 90 0.55 3.27 3.84
N ASP A 91 -0.20 2.28 4.33
CA ASP A 91 -0.21 0.88 3.88
C ASP A 91 -0.39 0.65 2.35
N SER A 92 -0.99 1.58 1.62
CA SER A 92 -1.18 1.53 0.15
C SER A 92 -0.02 2.10 -0.65
N LEU A 93 0.99 2.68 0.00
CA LEU A 93 2.19 3.20 -0.66
C LEU A 93 3.28 2.14 -0.82
N ALA A 94 3.21 1.00 -0.11
CA ALA A 94 4.14 -0.11 -0.28
C ALA A 94 4.15 -0.59 -1.74
N GLY A 95 5.34 -0.72 -2.32
CA GLY A 95 5.53 -1.12 -3.71
C GLY A 95 5.21 -0.03 -4.75
N ARG A 96 4.86 1.20 -4.34
CA ARG A 96 4.76 2.34 -5.27
C ARG A 96 6.15 2.82 -5.66
N THR A 97 6.24 3.28 -6.90
CA THR A 97 7.45 3.88 -7.46
C THR A 97 7.38 5.40 -7.43
N GLY A 98 8.55 6.01 -7.54
CA GLY A 98 8.73 7.44 -7.66
C GLY A 98 10.19 7.78 -7.93
N TYR A 99 10.55 9.04 -7.69
CA TYR A 99 11.92 9.51 -7.85
C TYR A 99 12.35 10.42 -6.71
N VAL A 100 13.66 10.46 -6.47
CA VAL A 100 14.29 11.29 -5.43
C VAL A 100 14.25 12.77 -5.84
N THR A 101 13.71 13.62 -4.96
CA THR A 101 13.73 15.08 -5.10
C THR A 101 14.82 15.73 -4.24
N GLU A 102 15.19 15.10 -3.13
CA GLU A 102 16.33 15.48 -2.31
C GLU A 102 17.09 14.23 -1.89
N THR A 103 18.42 14.26 -2.02
CA THR A 103 19.32 13.11 -1.78
C THR A 103 18.92 12.35 -0.51
N VAL A 104 18.61 11.06 -0.67
CA VAL A 104 18.11 10.21 0.42
C VAL A 104 19.26 9.51 1.11
N THR A 105 19.30 9.63 2.43
CA THR A 105 20.27 8.99 3.32
C THR A 105 19.54 8.13 4.36
N ALA A 106 20.28 7.49 5.25
CA ALA A 106 19.69 6.80 6.40
C ALA A 106 18.92 7.71 7.39
N ARG A 107 19.08 9.04 7.29
CA ARG A 107 18.51 10.00 8.25
C ARG A 107 17.44 10.90 7.64
N ASP A 108 17.71 11.42 6.45
CA ASP A 108 16.92 12.47 5.81
C ASP A 108 16.93 12.29 4.29
N GLY A 109 15.94 12.90 3.62
CA GLY A 109 15.74 12.85 2.18
C GLY A 109 14.28 13.09 1.80
N GLU A 110 14.03 13.29 0.51
CA GLU A 110 12.67 13.49 -0.02
C GLU A 110 12.48 12.76 -1.36
N VAL A 111 11.31 12.18 -1.54
CA VAL A 111 10.90 11.52 -2.78
C VAL A 111 9.55 12.03 -3.23
N LYS A 112 9.33 11.99 -4.54
CA LYS A 112 8.02 12.21 -5.14
C LYS A 112 7.49 10.90 -5.71
N LEU A 113 6.30 10.48 -5.28
CA LEU A 113 5.66 9.24 -5.74
C LEU A 113 4.65 9.49 -6.86
N ASP A 114 4.59 8.58 -7.83
CA ASP A 114 3.68 8.66 -8.98
C ASP A 114 2.18 8.47 -8.62
N GLY A 115 1.87 8.17 -7.35
CA GLY A 115 0.52 7.99 -6.82
C GLY A 115 0.24 8.61 -5.46
N GLY A 116 1.03 9.60 -5.03
CA GLY A 116 0.94 10.18 -3.68
C GLY A 116 -0.28 11.09 -3.40
N GLY A 117 -1.30 11.10 -4.27
CA GLY A 117 -2.48 11.95 -4.10
C GLY A 117 -2.18 13.44 -4.31
N PHE A 118 -2.83 14.31 -3.52
CA PHE A 118 -2.74 15.77 -3.68
C PHE A 118 -1.38 16.36 -3.28
N ALA A 119 -0.61 15.68 -2.43
CA ALA A 119 0.72 16.09 -2.00
C ALA A 119 1.69 14.91 -2.18
N PRO A 120 2.26 14.72 -3.38
CA PRO A 120 3.01 13.52 -3.71
C PRO A 120 4.45 13.49 -3.15
N TYR A 121 4.80 14.41 -2.26
CA TYR A 121 6.15 14.57 -1.70
C TYR A 121 6.18 13.99 -0.29
N PHE A 122 7.12 13.08 -0.06
CA PHE A 122 7.27 12.37 1.22
C PHE A 122 8.71 12.41 1.67
N SER A 123 8.92 12.53 2.98
CA SER A 123 10.25 12.33 3.54
C SER A 123 10.63 10.86 3.38
N ALA A 124 11.88 10.60 3.06
CA ALA A 124 12.34 9.25 2.77
C ALA A 124 13.67 8.94 3.44
N ARG A 125 13.89 7.65 3.73
CA ARG A 125 15.15 7.11 4.22
C ARG A 125 15.49 5.82 3.50
N THR A 126 16.76 5.61 3.24
CA THR A 126 17.28 4.33 2.73
C THR A 126 17.97 3.57 3.87
N THR A 127 17.88 2.25 3.86
CA THR A 127 18.67 1.41 4.79
C THR A 127 20.10 1.25 4.26
N ASP A 128 20.28 1.35 2.95
CA ASP A 128 21.54 1.10 2.26
C ASP A 128 22.06 2.37 1.58
N GLY A 129 23.24 2.80 2.02
CA GLY A 129 24.01 3.88 1.40
C GLY A 129 23.27 5.21 1.31
N THR A 130 23.36 5.82 0.12
CA THR A 130 22.76 7.11 -0.23
C THR A 130 22.20 7.03 -1.65
N ILE A 131 21.00 7.55 -1.87
CA ILE A 131 20.36 7.59 -3.19
C ILE A 131 20.38 9.04 -3.68
N ALA A 132 21.04 9.26 -4.82
CA ALA A 132 21.19 10.60 -5.40
C ALA A 132 19.85 11.16 -5.92
N GLU A 133 19.77 12.49 -6.02
CA GLU A 133 18.63 13.18 -6.64
C GLU A 133 18.36 12.69 -8.07
N GLY A 134 17.09 12.57 -8.43
CA GLY A 134 16.63 12.15 -9.74
C GLY A 134 16.62 10.63 -9.98
N LYS A 135 17.09 9.82 -9.03
CA LYS A 135 17.05 8.36 -9.12
C LYS A 135 15.66 7.80 -8.83
N GLU A 136 15.32 6.71 -9.51
CA GLU A 136 14.06 5.98 -9.30
C GLU A 136 14.13 5.13 -8.03
N VAL A 137 13.02 5.13 -7.28
CA VAL A 137 12.91 4.44 -6.00
C VAL A 137 11.59 3.69 -5.87
N ILE A 138 11.60 2.66 -5.03
CA ILE A 138 10.42 1.92 -4.61
C ILE A 138 10.25 2.02 -3.09
N VAL A 139 9.01 2.13 -2.63
CA VAL A 139 8.69 2.12 -1.21
C VAL A 139 8.71 0.69 -0.69
N LEU A 140 9.63 0.39 0.23
CA LEU A 140 9.74 -0.91 0.90
C LEU A 140 8.80 -0.98 2.11
N ASP A 141 8.80 0.06 2.93
CA ASP A 141 7.96 0.17 4.11
C ASP A 141 7.36 1.58 4.15
N PRO A 142 6.02 1.70 4.07
CA PRO A 142 5.37 2.99 4.17
C PRO A 142 5.40 3.60 5.57
N GLY A 143 5.77 2.82 6.60
CA GLY A 143 5.93 3.32 7.97
C GLY A 143 4.63 3.87 8.59
N GLY A 144 4.77 4.44 9.80
CA GLY A 144 3.66 4.97 10.61
C GLY A 144 3.55 6.51 10.62
N GLY A 145 3.83 7.19 9.51
CA GLY A 145 3.86 8.67 9.44
C GLY A 145 4.14 9.21 8.03
N ASN A 146 4.85 10.34 7.92
CA ASN A 146 5.24 10.97 6.64
C ASN A 146 6.68 10.60 6.19
N VAL A 147 7.28 9.57 6.79
CA VAL A 147 8.63 9.11 6.49
C VAL A 147 8.55 7.70 5.95
N LEU A 148 8.92 7.53 4.69
CA LEU A 148 8.91 6.27 3.96
C LEU A 148 10.32 5.65 4.00
N THR A 149 10.39 4.32 4.06
CA THR A 149 11.63 3.60 3.76
C THR A 149 11.62 3.20 2.30
N VAL A 150 12.63 3.66 1.56
CA VAL A 150 12.74 3.48 0.11
C VAL A 150 14.08 2.87 -0.26
N GLU A 151 14.11 2.22 -1.41
CA GLU A 151 15.33 1.65 -2.00
C GLU A 151 15.43 2.04 -3.48
N SER A 152 16.66 2.14 -3.98
CA SER A 152 16.94 2.45 -5.38
C SER A 152 16.56 1.27 -6.27
N LEU A 153 15.79 1.52 -7.34
CA LEU A 153 15.50 0.48 -8.33
C LEU A 153 16.76 -0.04 -9.03
N GLU A 154 17.78 0.82 -9.18
CA GLU A 154 19.04 0.43 -9.82
C GLU A 154 19.84 -0.54 -8.95
N ALA A 155 19.80 -0.37 -7.61
CA ALA A 155 20.51 -1.24 -6.68
C ALA A 155 19.94 -2.67 -6.64
N LEU A 156 18.64 -2.83 -6.91
CA LEU A 156 17.99 -4.14 -7.02
C LEU A 156 18.33 -4.86 -8.34
N GLY A 157 18.86 -4.15 -9.34
CA GLY A 157 19.17 -4.68 -10.67
C GLY A 157 20.65 -5.06 -10.88
N GLU A 158 21.59 -4.42 -10.20
CA GLU A 158 23.02 -4.54 -10.51
C GLU A 158 23.71 -5.80 -9.91
N ASP A 159 23.14 -6.49 -8.93
CA ASP A 159 23.92 -7.48 -8.17
C ASP A 159 23.76 -8.97 -8.56
N GLU A 160 22.58 -9.39 -9.07
CA GLU A 160 22.33 -10.81 -9.40
C GLU A 160 22.45 -11.11 -10.89
N ILE A 161 21.99 -10.18 -11.75
CA ILE A 161 21.97 -10.38 -13.21
C ILE A 161 23.37 -10.20 -13.80
N ASP A 162 24.10 -9.15 -13.45
CA ASP A 162 25.44 -8.89 -13.99
C ASP A 162 26.47 -9.93 -13.52
N ARG A 163 26.32 -10.43 -12.29
CA ARG A 163 27.12 -11.55 -11.76
C ARG A 163 26.84 -12.87 -12.47
N ALA A 164 25.61 -13.08 -12.94
CA ALA A 164 25.23 -14.24 -13.73
C ALA A 164 25.71 -14.12 -15.20
N LEU A 165 25.65 -12.92 -15.78
CA LEU A 165 26.17 -12.63 -17.12
C LEU A 165 27.69 -12.78 -17.20
N ALA A 166 28.44 -12.25 -16.22
CA ALA A 166 29.89 -12.41 -16.17
C ALA A 166 30.31 -13.89 -16.11
N ARG A 167 29.55 -14.74 -15.39
CA ARG A 167 29.79 -16.18 -15.30
C ARG A 167 29.49 -16.91 -16.61
N MET A 168 28.56 -16.40 -17.43
CA MET A 168 28.26 -16.93 -18.77
C MET A 168 29.29 -16.53 -19.82
N ASP A 169 29.84 -15.31 -19.75
CA ASP A 169 30.92 -14.88 -20.64
C ASP A 169 32.20 -15.71 -20.41
N GLU A 170 32.59 -15.96 -19.16
CA GLU A 170 33.76 -16.80 -18.82
C GLU A 170 33.62 -18.27 -19.26
N SER A 171 32.39 -18.81 -19.26
CA SER A 171 32.13 -20.19 -19.72
C SER A 171 32.04 -20.30 -21.25
N SER A 172 31.67 -19.22 -21.95
CA SER A 172 31.63 -19.17 -23.41
C SER A 172 33.03 -19.05 -24.05
N GLU A 173 33.98 -18.38 -23.39
CA GLU A 173 35.38 -18.35 -23.84
C GLU A 173 36.09 -19.70 -23.66
N SER A 174 35.71 -20.48 -22.65
CA SER A 174 36.28 -21.81 -22.38
C SER A 174 35.86 -22.89 -23.39
N GLU A 175 34.68 -22.72 -24.01
CA GLU A 175 34.17 -23.64 -25.05
C GLU A 175 34.76 -23.35 -26.45
N HIS A 176 35.27 -22.14 -26.70
CA HIS A 176 35.88 -21.80 -27.99
C HIS A 176 37.34 -22.29 -28.13
N ASP A 177 38.06 -22.44 -27.01
CA ASP A 177 39.44 -22.97 -27.00
C ASP A 177 39.49 -24.51 -27.07
N SER A 178 38.41 -25.18 -26.65
CA SER A 178 38.31 -26.65 -26.64
C SER A 178 38.00 -27.25 -28.03
N ALA A 179 37.43 -26.47 -28.96
CA ALA A 179 37.13 -26.92 -30.31
C ALA A 179 38.34 -26.84 -31.27
N ALA A 180 39.35 -26.02 -30.97
CA ALA A 180 40.55 -25.90 -31.78
C ALA A 180 41.63 -26.98 -31.46
N GLN A 181 41.52 -27.66 -30.32
CA GLN A 181 42.52 -28.63 -29.85
C GLN A 181 42.13 -30.11 -30.05
N LEU A 182 40.97 -30.40 -30.64
CA LEU A 182 40.50 -31.79 -30.86
C LEU A 182 40.87 -32.38 -32.24
N ASP A 183 41.52 -31.61 -33.13
CA ASP A 183 41.87 -32.08 -34.48
C ASP A 183 43.34 -32.52 -34.63
N SER A 184 44.17 -32.42 -33.58
CA SER A 184 45.62 -32.70 -33.68
C SER A 184 46.10 -34.02 -33.06
N GLU A 185 45.21 -34.84 -32.47
CA GLU A 185 45.64 -35.94 -31.59
C GLU A 185 44.94 -37.28 -31.87
N ARG A 186 44.75 -37.64 -33.15
CA ARG A 186 44.35 -39.01 -33.48
C ARG A 186 44.78 -39.49 -34.87
N THR A 187 46.07 -39.69 -35.06
CA THR A 187 46.71 -40.69 -35.95
C THR A 187 48.20 -40.71 -35.59
N ASP A 188 48.92 -41.79 -35.38
CA ASP A 188 48.68 -43.22 -35.48
C ASP A 188 50.02 -43.82 -34.98
N ASP A 189 49.97 -44.71 -33.99
CA ASP A 189 51.15 -45.43 -33.51
C ASP A 189 51.13 -46.79 -34.20
N GLY A 190 52.11 -47.05 -35.06
CA GLY A 190 52.17 -48.26 -35.88
C GLY A 190 53.59 -48.58 -36.33
N ASP A 191 54.18 -49.56 -35.66
CA ASP A 191 55.30 -50.44 -36.04
C ASP A 191 55.98 -50.16 -37.40
N ASP A 192 57.31 -49.93 -37.41
CA ASP A 192 58.20 -50.75 -38.25
C ASP A 192 59.69 -50.59 -37.87
N GLU A 193 60.40 -51.68 -38.02
CA GLU A 193 61.79 -51.96 -37.67
C GLU A 193 62.82 -51.05 -38.39
N ARG A 194 63.94 -50.71 -37.72
CA ARG A 194 65.31 -50.66 -38.29
C ARG A 194 66.34 -50.11 -37.29
N GLU A 195 67.28 -50.97 -36.88
CA GLU A 195 68.65 -50.51 -36.54
C GLU A 195 69.40 -50.16 -37.84
N PRO A 196 70.33 -49.18 -37.82
CA PRO A 196 71.74 -49.54 -37.60
C PRO A 196 72.60 -48.52 -36.81
N GLU A 197 73.53 -49.10 -36.02
CA GLU A 197 74.97 -48.80 -35.82
C GLU A 197 75.44 -47.32 -35.89
N THR A 198 76.32 -46.77 -35.03
CA THR A 198 77.66 -47.24 -34.61
C THR A 198 78.29 -46.12 -33.77
N GLU A 199 79.15 -46.41 -32.78
CA GLU A 199 80.36 -45.67 -32.38
C GLU A 199 81.02 -46.46 -31.22
N THR A 200 82.31 -46.68 -31.03
CA THR A 200 83.59 -46.47 -31.72
C THR A 200 84.61 -47.23 -30.84
N GLU A 201 85.78 -47.60 -31.39
CA GLU A 201 87.09 -47.83 -30.72
C GLU A 201 87.79 -49.18 -30.96
N ARG A 202 88.75 -49.13 -31.89
CA ARG A 202 90.20 -49.29 -31.66
C ARG A 202 90.74 -50.57 -31.00
N SER A 203 91.33 -51.44 -31.83
CA SER A 203 92.71 -52.00 -31.73
C SER A 203 92.85 -53.00 -32.89
N GLY A 204 93.83 -52.97 -33.79
CA GLY A 204 95.25 -52.84 -33.53
C GLY A 204 95.87 -54.23 -33.38
N ASN A 205 96.34 -54.77 -34.52
CA ASN A 205 97.23 -55.93 -34.73
C ASN A 205 96.60 -57.30 -35.00
#